data_AF-A0A370NMT2-F1
#
_entry.id   AF-A0A370NMT2-F1
#
_cell.length_a   1.000
_cell.length_b   1.000
_cell.length_c   1.000
_cell.angle_alpha   90.00
_cell.angle_beta   90.00
_cell.angle_gamma   90.00
#
_symmetry.space_group_name_H-M   'P 1'
#
loop_
_entity.id
_entity.type
_entity.pdbx_description
1 polymer ?
#
loop_
_entity_poly.entity_id
_entity_poly.type
_entity_poly.pdbx_seq_one_letter_code
_entity_poly.pdbx_strand_id
1 'polypeptide(L)'
;MKKLLTALPLALLAACASQPPVSSNDAGADLSAVDASGWQALRAKYMDCVQKKANDNLSAKGQPKDVADLALSACQPELDAMHASFRGYLDAQMSSSHGKSSARQAAARVTTDTREKARSYLVRYVERERYLARQN
;
A
#
# COMPACT_ATOMS: atom_id res chain seq x y z
N MET A 1 -65.01 -2.77 -12.72
CA MET A 1 -65.22 -4.13 -12.18
C MET A 1 -63.96 -4.54 -11.41
N LYS A 2 -64.14 -5.13 -10.22
CA LYS A 2 -63.07 -5.68 -9.35
C LYS A 2 -62.37 -6.89 -10.00
N LYS A 3 -61.08 -7.08 -9.70
CA LYS A 3 -60.39 -8.34 -9.27
C LYS A 3 -58.86 -8.07 -9.23
N LEU A 4 -58.27 -7.89 -8.05
CA LEU A 4 -57.72 -8.90 -7.11
C LEU A 4 -56.33 -9.45 -7.51
N LEU A 5 -55.33 -8.96 -6.76
CA LEU A 5 -54.19 -9.66 -6.12
C LEU A 5 -53.51 -10.81 -6.88
N THR A 6 -52.19 -10.68 -7.04
CA THR A 6 -51.28 -11.80 -6.76
C THR A 6 -49.90 -11.26 -6.38
N ALA A 7 -49.55 -11.49 -5.12
CA ALA A 7 -48.26 -11.21 -4.53
C ALA A 7 -47.19 -12.10 -5.20
N LEU A 8 -46.09 -11.51 -5.65
CA LEU A 8 -44.90 -12.28 -5.98
C LEU A 8 -44.16 -12.64 -4.68
N PRO A 9 -43.84 -13.92 -4.46
CA PRO A 9 -43.13 -14.36 -3.27
C PRO A 9 -41.65 -13.97 -3.38
N LEU A 10 -41.15 -13.24 -2.37
CA LEU A 10 -39.74 -13.21 -2.02
C LEU A 10 -39.36 -14.62 -1.55
N ALA A 11 -38.92 -15.45 -2.49
CA ALA A 11 -38.36 -16.75 -2.21
C ALA A 11 -36.85 -16.70 -2.48
N LEU A 12 -36.10 -16.92 -1.39
CA LEU A 12 -34.77 -17.55 -1.35
C LEU A 12 -33.57 -16.73 -1.85
N LEU A 13 -33.10 -15.84 -0.97
CA LEU A 13 -31.66 -15.55 -0.84
C LEU A 13 -31.24 -15.77 0.62
N ALA A 14 -31.41 -17.01 1.08
CA ALA A 14 -30.76 -17.52 2.27
C ALA A 14 -29.80 -18.64 1.81
N ALA A 15 -28.59 -18.25 1.35
CA ALA A 15 -27.39 -19.10 1.29
C ALA A 15 -26.27 -18.38 0.51
N CYS A 16 -25.53 -17.51 1.20
CA CYS A 16 -24.09 -17.27 1.00
C CYS A 16 -23.58 -16.28 2.07
N ALA A 17 -24.01 -16.49 3.32
CA ALA A 17 -23.28 -15.98 4.48
C ALA A 17 -22.41 -17.13 5.00
N SER A 18 -21.33 -17.41 4.27
CA SER A 18 -20.28 -18.32 4.71
C SER A 18 -19.46 -17.59 5.77
N GLN A 19 -19.99 -17.49 6.99
CA GLN A 19 -19.18 -17.14 8.16
C GLN A 19 -18.26 -18.33 8.46
N PRO A 20 -16.93 -18.13 8.55
CA PRO A 20 -16.08 -19.18 9.08
C PRO A 20 -16.39 -19.36 10.57
N PRO A 21 -16.33 -20.59 11.10
CA PRO A 21 -16.56 -20.83 12.52
C PRO A 21 -15.46 -20.15 13.32
N VAL A 22 -15.85 -19.14 14.11
CA VAL A 22 -15.03 -18.62 15.20
C VAL A 22 -14.97 -19.68 16.29
N SER A 23 -13.89 -20.47 16.27
CA SER A 23 -13.47 -21.24 17.44
C SER A 23 -12.67 -20.29 18.33
N SER A 24 -13.25 -19.92 19.46
CA SER A 24 -12.55 -19.26 20.57
C SER A 24 -12.05 -20.30 21.57
N ASN A 25 -10.92 -19.98 22.20
CA ASN A 25 -10.09 -20.70 23.18
C ASN A 25 -8.97 -21.54 22.52
N ASP A 26 -7.67 -21.31 22.73
CA ASP A 26 -6.97 -20.64 23.84
C ASP A 26 -5.58 -20.14 23.42
N ALA A 27 -5.16 -19.03 24.05
CA ALA A 27 -3.78 -18.65 24.36
C ALA A 27 -2.71 -18.79 23.26
N GLY A 28 -2.70 -17.85 22.31
CA GLY A 28 -1.54 -17.53 21.50
C GLY A 28 -1.60 -16.05 21.15
N ALA A 29 -0.74 -15.26 21.78
CA ALA A 29 -0.56 -13.81 21.66
C ALA A 29 -1.29 -13.14 20.49
N ASP A 30 -1.99 -12.06 20.81
CA ASP A 30 -2.52 -11.01 19.92
C ASP A 30 -1.38 -10.37 19.09
N LEU A 31 -0.80 -11.15 18.18
CA LEU A 31 0.26 -10.78 17.24
C LEU A 31 -0.33 -10.30 15.91
N SER A 32 -1.62 -10.53 15.70
CA SER A 32 -2.41 -10.03 14.57
C SER A 32 -2.52 -8.50 14.57
N ALA A 33 -2.30 -7.88 15.74
CA ALA A 33 -2.19 -6.45 15.97
C ALA A 33 -0.74 -5.98 16.16
N VAL A 34 0.28 -6.78 15.80
CA VAL A 34 1.61 -6.22 15.50
C VAL A 34 1.42 -5.36 14.26
N ASP A 35 1.26 -4.07 14.53
CA ASP A 35 0.56 -3.07 13.76
C ASP A 35 0.83 -3.11 12.25
N ALA A 36 -0.12 -3.66 11.46
CA ALA A 36 -0.13 -3.45 10.02
C ALA A 36 -0.13 -1.94 9.67
N SER A 37 -0.59 -1.09 10.60
CA SER A 37 -0.52 0.36 10.46
C SER A 37 0.92 0.91 10.49
N GLY A 38 1.87 0.23 11.14
CA GLY A 38 3.23 0.74 11.33
C GLY A 38 4.03 0.81 10.03
N TRP A 39 4.03 -0.26 9.24
CA TRP A 39 4.70 -0.25 7.93
C TRP A 39 3.93 0.58 6.90
N GLN A 40 2.59 0.66 7.02
CA GLN A 40 1.76 1.52 6.17
C GLN A 40 2.03 3.01 6.42
N ALA A 41 2.21 3.41 7.67
CA ALA A 41 2.62 4.77 8.04
C ALA A 41 4.01 5.11 7.46
N LEU A 42 4.95 4.15 7.50
CA LEU A 42 6.27 4.31 6.86
C LEU A 42 6.16 4.43 5.33
N ARG A 43 5.23 3.70 4.71
CA ARG A 43 4.93 3.85 3.28
C ARG A 43 4.42 5.26 2.96
N ALA A 44 3.51 5.80 3.76
CA ALA A 44 3.04 7.18 3.61
C ALA A 44 4.19 8.18 3.78
N LYS A 45 5.01 8.01 4.82
CA LYS A 45 6.21 8.84 5.05
C LYS A 45 7.19 8.81 3.87
N TYR A 46 7.40 7.65 3.25
CA TYR A 46 8.19 7.54 2.03
C TYR A 46 7.59 8.36 0.89
N MET A 47 6.27 8.25 0.66
CA MET A 47 5.57 9.01 -0.38
C MET A 47 5.66 10.53 -0.15
N ASP A 48 5.49 10.98 1.09
CA ASP A 48 5.63 12.38 1.48
C ASP A 48 7.06 12.89 1.24
N CYS A 49 8.07 12.09 1.62
CA CYS A 49 9.47 12.42 1.39
C CYS A 49 9.75 12.61 -0.10
N VAL A 50 9.36 11.64 -0.95
CA VAL A 50 9.69 11.71 -2.38
C VAL A 50 8.95 12.83 -3.09
N GLN A 51 7.70 13.13 -2.69
CA GLN A 51 6.97 14.27 -3.23
C GLN A 51 7.63 15.59 -2.82
N LYS A 52 8.01 15.73 -1.54
CA LYS A 52 8.75 16.91 -1.07
C LYS A 52 10.06 17.09 -1.81
N LYS A 53 10.85 16.03 -1.99
CA LYS A 53 12.13 16.09 -2.71
C LYS A 53 11.95 16.41 -4.20
N ALA A 54 10.88 15.92 -4.83
CA ALA A 54 10.55 16.31 -6.19
C ALA A 54 10.16 17.80 -6.27
N ASN A 55 9.39 18.30 -5.30
CA ASN A 55 9.02 19.71 -5.19
C ASN A 55 10.21 20.64 -5.04
N ASP A 56 11.13 20.31 -4.13
CA ASP A 56 12.37 21.06 -3.92
C ASP A 56 13.22 21.16 -5.21
N ASN A 57 13.00 20.28 -6.19
CA ASN A 57 13.76 20.20 -7.44
C ASN A 57 12.92 20.49 -8.70
N LEU A 58 11.74 21.10 -8.57
CA LEU A 58 10.87 21.39 -9.73
C LEU A 58 11.54 22.27 -10.78
N SER A 59 12.34 23.25 -10.35
CA SER A 59 13.07 24.16 -11.25
C SER A 59 14.39 23.59 -11.78
N ALA A 60 14.81 22.40 -11.35
CA ALA A 60 16.06 21.79 -11.78
C ALA A 60 16.09 21.58 -13.30
N LYS A 61 17.24 21.79 -13.95
CA LYS A 61 17.39 21.45 -15.37
C LYS A 61 17.40 19.93 -15.54
N GLY A 62 16.79 19.42 -16.60
CA GLY A 62 16.75 17.97 -16.90
C GLY A 62 15.35 17.43 -17.15
N GLN A 63 15.25 16.14 -17.44
CA GLN A 63 13.97 15.48 -17.71
C GLN A 63 13.20 15.26 -16.39
N PRO A 64 11.86 15.21 -16.43
CA PRO A 64 11.05 14.87 -15.25
C PRO A 64 11.45 13.54 -14.59
N LYS A 65 11.92 12.58 -15.39
CA LYS A 65 12.48 11.31 -14.91
C LYS A 65 13.71 11.50 -14.03
N ASP A 66 14.60 12.42 -14.36
CA ASP A 66 15.83 12.66 -13.59
C ASP A 66 15.49 13.23 -12.21
N VAL A 67 14.51 14.14 -12.15
CA VAL A 67 14.02 14.69 -10.87
C VAL A 67 13.34 13.63 -10.03
N ALA A 68 12.51 12.78 -10.64
CA ALA A 68 11.89 11.65 -9.96
C ALA A 68 12.95 10.70 -9.39
N ASP A 69 13.97 10.33 -10.19
CA ASP A 69 15.01 9.39 -9.79
C ASP A 69 15.89 9.95 -8.66
N LEU A 70 16.18 11.26 -8.69
CA LEU A 70 16.84 11.97 -7.59
C LEU A 70 16.00 11.92 -6.31
N ALA A 71 14.70 12.23 -6.40
CA ALA A 71 13.80 12.24 -5.25
C ALA A 71 13.66 10.84 -4.62
N LEU A 72 13.49 9.79 -5.44
CA LEU A 72 13.43 8.40 -4.98
C LEU A 72 14.72 7.99 -4.26
N SER A 73 15.88 8.40 -4.79
CA SER A 73 17.18 8.05 -4.20
C SER A 73 17.43 8.78 -2.89
N ALA A 74 16.98 10.04 -2.78
CA ALA A 74 17.11 10.84 -1.56
C ALA A 74 16.26 10.30 -0.39
N CYS A 75 15.18 9.58 -0.68
CA CYS A 75 14.28 8.98 0.31
C CYS A 75 14.46 7.45 0.46
N GLN A 76 15.62 6.93 0.06
CA GLN A 76 15.97 5.53 0.26
C GLN A 76 15.88 5.10 1.75
N PRO A 77 16.31 5.91 2.74
CA PRO A 77 16.21 5.52 4.15
C PRO A 77 14.76 5.25 4.61
N GLU A 78 13.78 6.03 4.15
CA GLU A 78 12.37 5.81 4.45
C GLU A 78 11.84 4.52 3.80
N LEU A 79 12.27 4.22 2.57
CA LEU A 79 11.93 2.99 1.87
C LEU A 79 12.51 1.76 2.58
N ASP A 80 13.75 1.86 3.06
CA ASP A 80 14.42 0.80 3.82
C ASP A 80 13.75 0.57 5.19
N ALA A 81 13.35 1.65 5.87
CA ALA A 81 12.59 1.56 7.12
C ALA A 81 11.23 0.87 6.91
N MET A 82 10.52 1.22 5.83
CA MET A 82 9.27 0.55 5.44
C MET A 82 9.52 -0.95 5.17
N HIS A 83 10.56 -1.29 4.40
CA HIS A 83 10.93 -2.67 4.09
C HIS A 83 11.20 -3.47 5.36
N ALA A 84 12.04 -2.93 6.25
CA ALA A 84 12.41 -3.59 7.50
C ALA A 84 11.20 -3.81 8.41
N SER A 85 10.33 -2.81 8.55
CA SER A 85 9.10 -2.90 9.33
C SER A 85 8.14 -3.94 8.77
N PHE A 86 7.89 -3.93 7.45
CA PHE A 86 7.00 -4.89 6.82
C PHE A 86 7.56 -6.32 6.87
N ARG A 87 8.88 -6.50 6.70
CA ARG A 87 9.52 -7.80 6.90
C ARG A 87 9.36 -8.29 8.34
N GLY A 88 9.55 -7.42 9.33
CA GLY A 88 9.33 -7.76 10.74
C GLY A 88 7.89 -8.21 11.03
N TYR A 89 6.91 -7.50 10.45
CA TYR A 89 5.49 -7.87 10.51
C TYR A 89 5.21 -9.26 9.92
N LEU A 90 5.80 -9.58 8.76
CA LEU A 90 5.63 -10.90 8.13
C LEU A 90 6.37 -12.00 8.89
N ASP A 91 7.59 -11.74 9.35
CA ASP A 91 8.40 -12.69 10.14
C ASP A 91 7.72 -13.03 11.47
N ALA A 92 7.00 -12.09 12.10
CA ALA A 92 6.23 -12.34 13.32
C ALA A 92 5.04 -13.30 13.10
N GLN A 93 4.47 -13.30 11.89
CA GLN A 93 3.36 -14.19 11.52
C GLN A 93 3.82 -15.55 11.00
N MET A 94 5.10 -15.69 10.65
CA MET A 94 5.63 -16.88 10.00
C MET A 94 6.69 -17.58 10.86
N SER A 95 6.28 -18.67 11.53
CA SER A 95 7.17 -19.42 12.43
C SER A 95 8.13 -20.37 11.69
N SER A 96 7.74 -20.91 10.54
CA SER A 96 8.51 -21.91 9.79
C SER A 96 9.65 -21.28 8.95
N SER A 97 10.70 -22.07 8.68
CA SER A 97 11.80 -21.66 7.80
C SER A 97 11.32 -21.29 6.39
N HIS A 98 10.39 -22.07 5.84
CA HIS A 98 9.73 -21.78 4.57
C HIS A 98 8.93 -20.48 4.62
N GLY A 99 8.17 -20.26 5.71
CA GLY A 99 7.46 -19.02 5.93
C GLY A 99 8.39 -17.81 5.94
N LYS A 100 9.48 -17.83 6.70
CA LYS A 100 10.46 -16.73 6.74
C LYS A 100 11.09 -16.44 5.38
N SER A 101 11.31 -17.45 4.54
CA SER A 101 11.76 -17.23 3.15
C SER A 101 10.70 -16.49 2.33
N SER A 102 9.44 -16.91 2.41
CA SER A 102 8.30 -16.26 1.76
C SER A 102 8.08 -14.83 2.25
N ALA A 103 8.28 -14.56 3.54
CA ALA A 103 8.22 -13.22 4.14
C ALA A 103 9.24 -12.26 3.51
N ARG A 104 10.50 -12.70 3.36
CA ARG A 104 11.56 -11.91 2.70
C ARG A 104 11.20 -11.57 1.26
N GLN A 105 10.70 -12.54 0.51
CA GLN A 105 10.29 -12.32 -0.89
C GLN A 105 9.10 -11.36 -0.99
N ALA A 106 8.10 -11.52 -0.13
CA ALA A 106 6.94 -10.63 -0.09
C ALA A 106 7.34 -9.20 0.27
N ALA A 107 8.23 -9.03 1.27
CA ALA A 107 8.73 -7.72 1.65
C ALA A 107 9.51 -7.04 0.50
N ALA A 108 10.36 -7.79 -0.19
CA ALA A 108 11.07 -7.28 -1.37
C ALA A 108 10.11 -6.85 -2.49
N ARG A 109 9.10 -7.66 -2.82
CA ARG A 109 8.10 -7.33 -3.84
C ARG A 109 7.33 -6.05 -3.51
N VAL A 110 6.85 -5.90 -2.27
CA VAL A 110 6.11 -4.71 -1.84
C VAL A 110 6.99 -3.45 -1.88
N THR A 111 8.27 -3.60 -1.55
CA THR A 111 9.23 -2.49 -1.59
C THR A 111 9.49 -2.04 -3.03
N THR A 112 9.73 -2.98 -3.94
CA THR A 112 9.90 -2.68 -5.37
C THR A 112 8.64 -2.06 -5.97
N ASP A 113 7.46 -2.63 -5.73
CA ASP A 113 6.18 -2.08 -6.21
C ASP A 113 5.94 -0.65 -5.70
N THR A 114 6.25 -0.40 -4.43
CA THR A 114 6.12 0.95 -3.84
C THR A 114 7.05 1.94 -4.54
N ARG A 115 8.31 1.55 -4.78
CA ARG A 115 9.27 2.41 -5.50
C ARG A 115 8.83 2.69 -6.94
N GLU A 116 8.38 1.67 -7.67
CA GLU A 116 7.98 1.83 -9.08
C GLU A 116 6.68 2.63 -9.23
N LYS A 117 5.73 2.48 -8.30
CA LYS A 117 4.54 3.35 -8.24
C LYS A 117 4.91 4.79 -7.95
N ALA A 118 5.80 5.03 -6.99
CA ALA A 118 6.31 6.36 -6.70
C ALA A 118 7.00 6.97 -7.92
N ARG A 119 7.86 6.22 -8.62
CA ARG A 119 8.51 6.66 -9.87
C ARG A 119 7.50 7.10 -10.91
N SER A 120 6.53 6.24 -11.21
CA SER A 120 5.51 6.50 -12.23
C SER A 120 4.67 7.74 -11.89
N TYR A 121 4.31 7.89 -10.62
CA TYR A 121 3.59 9.07 -10.11
C TYR A 121 4.43 10.34 -10.24
N LEU A 122 5.69 10.33 -9.77
CA LEU A 122 6.54 11.51 -9.71
C LEU A 122 6.90 12.05 -11.10
N VAL A 123 7.12 11.19 -12.09
CA VAL A 123 7.36 11.64 -13.48
C VAL A 123 6.20 12.50 -13.96
N ARG A 124 4.95 12.00 -13.82
CA ARG A 124 3.74 12.73 -14.22
C ARG A 124 3.49 13.97 -13.38
N TYR A 125 3.82 13.90 -12.09
CA TYR A 125 3.70 15.02 -11.17
C TYR A 125 4.63 16.17 -11.59
N VAL A 126 5.93 15.90 -11.79
CA VAL A 126 6.92 16.91 -12.21
C VAL A 126 6.57 17.49 -13.58
N GLU A 127 6.11 16.67 -14.53
CA GLU A 127 5.62 17.14 -15.84
C GLU A 127 4.50 18.18 -15.68
N ARG A 128 3.50 17.87 -14.85
CA ARG A 128 2.34 18.73 -14.59
C ARG A 128 2.75 20.03 -13.89
N GLU A 129 3.49 19.93 -12.79
CA GLU A 129 3.86 21.11 -11.98
C GLU A 129 4.72 22.09 -12.78
N ARG A 130 5.66 21.58 -13.59
CA ARG A 130 6.46 22.43 -14.50
C ARG A 130 5.63 23.07 -15.60
N TYR A 131 4.61 22.36 -16.11
CA TYR A 131 3.70 22.92 -17.08
C TYR A 131 2.91 24.08 -16.47
N LEU A 132 2.33 23.89 -15.28
CA LEU A 132 1.60 24.93 -14.55
C LEU A 132 2.49 26.13 -14.22
N ALA A 133 3.74 25.90 -13.80
CA ALA A 133 4.70 26.97 -13.51
C ALA A 133 5.09 27.83 -14.73
N ARG A 134 4.86 27.36 -15.97
CA ARG A 134 5.07 28.15 -17.19
C ARG A 134 3.82 28.90 -17.66
N GLN A 135 2.65 28.55 -17.12
CA GLN A 135 1.38 29.19 -17.47
C GLN A 135 1.06 30.41 -16.59
N ASN A 136 1.70 30.49 -15.43
CA ASN A 136 1.62 31.61 -14.49
C ASN A 136 2.80 32.56 -14.69
#